data_AF-A0A945AVD8-F1
#
_entry.id   AF-A0A945AVD8-F1
#
_cell.length_a   1.000
_cell.length_b   1.000
_cell.length_c   1.000
_cell.angle_alpha   90.00
_cell.angle_beta   90.00
_cell.angle_gamma   90.00
#
_symmetry.space_group_name_H-M   'P 1'
#
loop_
_entity.id
_entity.type
_entity.pdbx_description
1 polymer ?
#
loop_
_entity_poly.entity_id
_entity_poly.type
_entity_poly.pdbx_seq_one_letter_code
_entity_poly.pdbx_strand_id
1 'polypeptide(L)' 'MPKHGISPTRNEDYPEWYQQVVRAAELAESSPVRGCMVIKPHGYALWERMQSILDGMFKATGHKNAYFPLFIPLSYLEQE' A
#
# COMPACT_ATOMS: atom_id res chain seq x y z
N MET A 1 3.03 -11.27 -31.08
CA MET A 1 2.42 -10.88 -29.78
C MET A 1 3.39 -11.27 -28.68
N PRO A 2 3.61 -10.44 -27.64
CA PRO A 2 4.49 -10.82 -26.54
C PRO A 2 3.94 -12.10 -25.87
N LYS A 3 4.84 -13.01 -25.47
CA LYS A 3 4.47 -14.30 -24.84
C LYS A 3 3.79 -14.14 -23.47
N HIS A 4 3.86 -12.94 -22.88
CA HIS A 4 3.30 -12.58 -21.58
C HIS A 4 2.58 -11.22 -21.69
N GLY A 5 1.53 -11.02 -20.88
CA GLY A 5 0.75 -9.78 -20.87
C GLY A 5 1.45 -8.56 -20.26
N ILE A 6 2.67 -8.72 -19.75
CA ILE A 6 3.52 -7.71 -19.13
C ILE A 6 4.91 -7.81 -19.77
N SER A 7 5.51 -6.67 -20.15
CA SER A 7 6.84 -6.58 -20.74
C SER A 7 7.46 -5.24 -20.36
N PRO A 8 8.63 -5.19 -19.72
CA PRO A 8 9.66 -6.23 -19.57
C PRO A 8 9.32 -7.32 -18.55
N THR A 9 10.06 -8.42 -18.57
CA THR A 9 9.98 -9.44 -17.50
C THR A 9 10.63 -8.95 -16.22
N ARG A 10 10.29 -9.58 -15.09
CA ARG A 10 10.84 -9.27 -13.76
C ARG A 10 12.37 -9.22 -13.71
N ASN A 11 13.06 -10.07 -14.49
CA ASN A 11 14.51 -10.17 -14.46
C ASN A 11 15.21 -9.17 -15.38
N GLU A 12 14.51 -8.61 -16.37
CA GLU A 12 15.07 -7.67 -17.34
C GLU A 12 15.06 -6.24 -16.78
N ASP A 13 13.92 -5.83 -16.20
CA ASP A 13 13.74 -4.53 -15.57
C ASP A 13 12.65 -4.65 -14.50
N TYR A 14 13.09 -4.84 -13.26
CA TYR A 14 12.20 -5.04 -12.13
C TYR A 14 11.33 -3.81 -11.81
N PRO A 15 11.87 -2.57 -11.78
CA PRO A 15 11.05 -1.37 -11.56
C PRO A 15 9.87 -1.24 -12.54
N GLU A 16 10.12 -1.34 -13.84
CA GLU A 16 9.07 -1.17 -14.85
C GLU A 16 8.09 -2.35 -14.82
N TRP A 17 8.60 -3.59 -14.71
CA TRP A 17 7.76 -4.77 -14.55
C TRP A 17 6.80 -4.63 -13.35
N TYR A 18 7.29 -4.17 -12.20
CA TYR A 18 6.48 -3.99 -10.99
C TYR A 18 5.34 -2.99 -11.23
N GLN A 19 5.64 -1.84 -11.84
CA GLN A 19 4.63 -0.83 -12.14
C GLN A 19 3.58 -1.35 -13.13
N GLN A 20 3.99 -2.10 -14.15
CA GLN A 20 3.05 -2.71 -15.09
C GLN A 20 2.16 -3.76 -14.43
N VAL A 21 2.71 -4.61 -13.56
CA VAL A 21 1.91 -5.61 -12.82
C VAL A 21 0.87 -4.91 -11.93
N VAL A 22 1.29 -3.92 -11.14
CA VAL A 22 0.39 -3.16 -10.25
C VAL A 22 -0.74 -2.50 -11.04
N ARG A 23 -0.42 -1.89 -12.18
CA ARG A 23 -1.40 -1.23 -13.05
C ARG A 23 -2.34 -2.23 -13.73
N ALA A 24 -1.80 -3.29 -14.32
CA ALA A 24 -2.57 -4.30 -15.04
C ALA A 24 -3.51 -5.10 -14.12
N ALA A 25 -3.12 -5.31 -12.85
CA ALA A 25 -3.97 -5.92 -11.83
C ALA A 25 -4.95 -4.93 -11.18
N GLU A 26 -5.00 -3.67 -11.64
CA GLU A 26 -5.86 -2.62 -11.12
C GLU A 26 -5.71 -2.38 -9.61
N LEU A 27 -4.48 -2.48 -9.08
CA LEU A 27 -4.21 -2.36 -7.65
C LEU A 27 -4.00 -0.90 -7.21
N ALA A 28 -3.20 -0.15 -7.96
CA ALA A 28 -2.92 1.25 -7.68
C ALA A 28 -2.50 2.00 -8.96
N GLU A 29 -2.59 3.32 -8.91
CA GLU A 29 -2.17 4.23 -9.97
C GLU A 29 -1.44 5.46 -9.40
N SER A 30 -0.68 6.15 -10.25
CA SER A 30 0.07 7.34 -9.83
C SER A 30 -0.87 8.50 -9.50
N SER A 31 -0.59 9.19 -8.39
CA SER A 31 -1.27 10.43 -8.01
C SER A 31 -0.60 11.65 -8.68
N PRO A 32 -1.30 12.78 -8.87
CA PRO A 32 -0.67 14.05 -9.22
C PRO A 32 0.31 14.56 -8.15
N VAL A 33 0.21 14.08 -6.91
CA VAL A 33 1.17 14.39 -5.84
C VAL A 33 2.36 13.46 -5.96
N ARG A 34 3.55 14.04 -6.15
CA ARG A 34 4.80 13.28 -6.25
C ARG A 34 5.01 12.41 -5.01
N GLY A 35 5.31 11.13 -5.24
CA GLY A 35 5.52 10.16 -4.17
C GLY A 35 4.23 9.54 -3.63
N CYS A 36 3.06 9.94 -4.14
CA CYS A 36 1.78 9.37 -3.76
C CYS A 36 1.21 8.46 -4.86
N MET A 37 0.37 7.52 -4.45
CA MET A 37 -0.42 6.66 -5.33
C MET A 37 -1.88 6.67 -4.87
N VAL A 38 -2.79 6.52 -5.82
CA VAL A 38 -4.20 6.23 -5.53
C VAL A 38 -4.34 4.71 -5.51
N ILE A 39 -4.75 4.15 -4.37
CA ILE A 39 -5.04 2.72 -4.25
C ILE A 39 -6.43 2.48 -4.81
N LYS A 40 -6.54 1.64 -5.85
CA LYS A 40 -7.80 1.30 -6.51
C LYS A 40 -8.61 0.31 -5.67
N PRO A 41 -9.93 0.12 -5.92
CA PRO A 41 -10.78 -0.76 -5.12
C PRO A 41 -10.21 -2.18 -4.93
N HIS A 42 -9.62 -2.78 -5.97
CA HIS A 42 -9.03 -4.11 -5.87
C HIS A 42 -7.80 -4.14 -4.93
N GLY A 43 -6.94 -3.13 -5.01
CA GLY A 43 -5.80 -2.98 -4.08
C GLY A 43 -6.25 -2.67 -2.66
N TYR A 44 -7.30 -1.86 -2.50
CA TYR A 44 -7.83 -1.51 -1.18
C TYR A 44 -8.51 -2.71 -0.50
N ALA A 45 -9.22 -3.55 -1.25
CA ALA A 45 -9.81 -4.78 -0.72
C ALA A 45 -8.75 -5.75 -0.15
N LEU A 46 -7.56 -5.82 -0.78
CA LEU A 46 -6.43 -6.58 -0.22
C LEU A 46 -5.98 -5.99 1.11
N TRP A 47 -5.88 -4.66 1.20
CA TRP A 47 -5.54 -3.96 2.44
C TRP A 47 -6.58 -4.21 3.55
N GLU A 48 -7.87 -4.06 3.25
CA GLU A 48 -8.97 -4.31 4.22
C GLU A 48 -8.92 -5.75 4.75
N ARG A 49 -8.63 -6.73 3.89
CA ARG A 49 -8.47 -8.13 4.29
C ARG A 49 -7.28 -8.33 5.22
N MET A 50 -6.12 -7.74 4.90
CA MET A 50 -4.94 -7.80 5.77
C MET A 50 -5.22 -7.14 7.12
N GLN A 51 -5.83 -5.95 7.11
CA GLN A 51 -6.20 -5.21 8.30
C GLN A 51 -7.13 -6.03 9.20
N SER A 52 -8.19 -6.63 8.64
CA SER A 52 -9.16 -7.43 9.39
C SER A 52 -8.52 -8.64 10.07
N ILE A 53 -7.63 -9.35 9.37
CA ILE A 53 -6.93 -10.52 9.93
C ILE A 53 -6.02 -10.10 11.08
N LEU A 54 -5.19 -9.07 10.88
CA LEU A 54 -4.24 -8.60 11.89
C LEU A 54 -4.96 -8.02 13.11
N ASP A 55 -6.02 -7.23 12.89
CA ASP A 55 -6.85 -6.67 13.96
C ASP A 55 -7.46 -7.77 14.85
N GLY A 56 -7.94 -8.87 14.25
CA GLY A 56 -8.40 -10.04 14.98
C GLY A 56 -7.31 -10.67 15.85
N MET A 57 -6.10 -10.81 15.31
CA MET A 57 -4.94 -11.36 16.05
C MET A 57 -4.53 -10.47 17.23
N PHE A 58 -4.55 -9.14 17.08
CA PHE A 58 -4.23 -8.21 18.15
C PHE A 58 -5.29 -8.21 19.26
N LYS A 59 -6.58 -8.24 18.88
CA LYS A 59 -7.69 -8.33 19.85
C LYS A 59 -7.65 -9.63 20.64
N ALA A 60 -7.25 -10.75 20.03
CA ALA A 60 -7.10 -12.03 20.72
C ALA A 60 -6.05 -11.99 21.85
N THR A 61 -5.09 -11.06 21.78
CA THR A 61 -4.05 -10.87 22.81
C THR A 61 -4.38 -9.72 23.78
N GLY A 62 -5.60 -9.18 23.74
CA GLY A 62 -6.09 -8.16 24.66
C GLY A 62 -5.82 -6.71 24.25
N HIS A 63 -5.27 -6.47 23.06
CA HIS A 63 -5.01 -5.13 22.55
C HIS A 63 -6.32 -4.41 22.19
N LYS A 64 -6.29 -3.07 22.30
CA LYS A 64 -7.39 -2.19 21.91
C LYS A 64 -6.88 -1.14 20.95
N ASN A 65 -7.59 -0.94 19.85
CA ASN A 65 -7.26 0.12 18.90
C ASN A 65 -7.53 1.49 19.53
N ALA A 66 -6.66 2.44 19.23
CA ALA A 66 -6.81 3.85 19.56
C ALA A 66 -6.50 4.68 18.31
N TYR A 67 -7.10 5.85 18.20
CA TYR A 67 -6.84 6.81 17.13
C TYR A 67 -6.34 8.10 17.74
N PHE A 68 -5.12 8.49 17.35
CA PHE A 68 -4.48 9.72 17.79
C PHE A 68 -4.54 10.76 16.66
N PRO A 69 -4.43 12.06 16.98
CA PRO A 69 -4.34 13.11 15.98
C PRO A 69 -3.14 12.89 15.05
N LEU A 70 -3.35 13.11 13.75
CA LEU A 70 -2.25 13.08 12.76
C LEU A 70 -1.28 14.26 12.94
N PHE A 71 -1.79 15.39 13.41
CA PHE A 71 -1.00 16.60 13.66
C PHE A 71 -0.67 16.71 15.14
N ILE A 72 0.60 16.94 15.43
CA ILE A 72 1.10 17.24 16.78
C ILE A 72 1.93 18.54 16.74
N PRO A 73 2.07 19.26 17.88
CA PRO A 73 2.94 20.43 17.95
C PRO A 73 4.39 20.07 17.60
N LEU A 74 5.10 20.96 16.90
CA LEU A 74 6.50 20.76 16.52
C LEU A 74 7.40 20.51 17.74
N SER A 75 7.12 21.16 18.86
CA SER A 75 7.85 20.97 20.12
C SER A 75 7.81 19.53 20.65
N TYR A 76 6.85 18.70 20.23
CA TYR A 76 6.80 17.28 20.59
C TYR A 76 7.59 16.40 19.62
N LEU A 77 7.82 16.85 18.38
CA LEU A 77 8.72 16.18 17.43
C LEU A 77 10.20 16.42 17.77
N GLU A 78 10.51 17.57 18.35
CA GLU A 78 11.89 17.99 18.70
C GLU A 78 12.38 17.46 20.06
N GLN A 79 11.63 16.57 20.71
CA GLN A 79 11.96 16.00 22.02
C GLN A 79 12.79 14.71 21.98
N GLU A 80 13.18 14.24 20.78
CA GLU A 80 14.16 13.15 20.57
C GLU A 80 15.59 13.69 20.41
#